data_AF-A0A5E4HR44-F1
#
_entry.id   AF-A0A5E4HR44-F1
#
_cell.length_a   1.000
_cell.length_b   1.000
_cell.length_c   1.000
_cell.angle_alpha   90.00
_cell.angle_beta   90.00
_cell.angle_gamma   90.00
#
_symmetry.space_group_name_H-M   'P 1'
#
loop_
_entity.id
_entity.type
_entity.pdbx_description
1 polymer ?
#
loop_
_entity_poly.entity_id
_entity_poly.type
_entity_poly.pdbx_seq_one_letter_code
_entity_poly.pdbx_strand_id
1 'polypeptide(L)'
;MPAPATPYVKGSTNTSSPLLEPKEIEPIEKNLFTRVWLTRFRPFGVDAQPIVEPAEAALRGHSPAEVITIKDLGQWDSPLLTDRNQLKAGIIGVEVKTREQLELEEVLLDRQSTISERFTALKGLMTLVEEGKIVPPKPIPESNNHIHTWASFSPYSPAAAVWASYLAGLEVTGIIDHDTIAGNYEFMEAARICKIKATNGFELRTNAGDDPELKGLVWNYPGMPGVIYFLAHAIPEGRLSEFQTEIIDGIHEAKDRRNRTMIEGGVFRGLYDGVERDIECKGVNGLLTEMGAGFTIDYDRDVVPLTFKEGDSSEHTENSTDRHIMLAVARKINENVPPEARAEFLTRLFGRPLSDKEVKMMGNEEDFKDLLRAGLLKPKSEKTPNSVLINPDERECPNIKEVSAKIKKLGGIPVYAYLGDPTCQEEQNLEKIVQYLADSGVEGIALMPHRNTPEQIERISKLANKYGLLVISGVDINRPEQPLIHHRAKAEDYPEFRTAANAMIGHERMSVFGDCGFLSDTLATAIPDRVQRLQFLAKVGRLKGISEDSIHALSSKPPEEVIRLIDAGLRELGDARLYDAELRVAA
;
A
#
# COMPACT_ATOMS: atom_id res chain seq x y z
N MET A 1 -35.27 -51.75 -2.51
CA MET A 1 -36.13 -52.03 -3.68
C MET A 1 -37.31 -51.07 -3.65
N PRO A 2 -37.55 -50.31 -4.73
CA PRO A 2 -38.72 -49.46 -4.91
C PRO A 2 -39.77 -50.13 -5.79
N ALA A 3 -41.01 -49.64 -5.76
CA ALA A 3 -41.98 -49.68 -6.86
C ALA A 3 -43.14 -48.68 -6.56
N PRO A 4 -43.92 -48.20 -7.55
CA PRO A 4 -43.47 -47.38 -8.68
C PRO A 4 -44.42 -46.20 -9.07
N ALA A 5 -43.86 -45.25 -9.84
CA ALA A 5 -44.39 -44.57 -11.05
C ALA A 5 -45.68 -43.68 -11.07
N THR A 6 -45.45 -42.34 -11.21
CA THR A 6 -45.98 -41.36 -12.21
C THR A 6 -47.51 -41.10 -12.40
N PRO A 7 -47.99 -40.03 -13.11
CA PRO A 7 -47.40 -38.75 -13.58
C PRO A 7 -48.28 -37.45 -13.39
N TYR A 8 -47.60 -36.30 -13.31
CA TYR A 8 -47.76 -35.01 -14.05
C TYR A 8 -49.11 -34.45 -14.63
N VAL A 9 -49.29 -33.12 -14.43
CA VAL A 9 -50.08 -32.07 -15.19
C VAL A 9 -51.59 -31.93 -14.81
N LYS A 10 -52.28 -30.79 -14.56
CA LYS A 10 -52.26 -29.37 -15.01
C LYS A 10 -53.15 -28.46 -14.11
N GLY A 11 -52.90 -27.13 -14.13
CA GLY A 11 -53.92 -26.05 -13.97
C GLY A 11 -54.11 -25.46 -12.56
N SER A 12 -53.53 -24.29 -12.22
CA SER A 12 -53.99 -22.91 -12.49
C SER A 12 -55.24 -22.46 -11.71
N THR A 13 -55.08 -21.49 -10.81
CA THR A 13 -55.90 -20.26 -10.74
C THR A 13 -55.17 -19.16 -9.96
N ASN A 14 -55.12 -17.99 -10.60
CA ASN A 14 -54.72 -16.69 -10.06
C ASN A 14 -55.66 -16.21 -8.94
N THR A 15 -55.10 -15.47 -7.97
CA THR A 15 -55.62 -14.15 -7.56
C THR A 15 -54.48 -13.23 -7.13
N SER A 16 -54.67 -11.96 -7.45
CA SER A 16 -53.71 -10.87 -7.62
C SER A 16 -53.46 -10.01 -6.37
N SER A 17 -52.28 -9.41 -6.28
CA SER A 17 -52.01 -8.12 -5.61
C SER A 17 -51.06 -7.28 -6.49
N PRO A 18 -51.09 -5.94 -6.36
CA PRO A 18 -50.99 -5.03 -7.50
C PRO A 18 -49.59 -4.91 -8.08
N LEU A 19 -49.52 -4.97 -9.40
CA LEU A 19 -48.38 -4.51 -10.19
C LEU A 19 -48.18 -3.02 -9.90
N LEU A 20 -47.03 -2.67 -9.35
CA LEU A 20 -46.50 -1.31 -9.44
C LEU A 20 -46.44 -0.97 -10.93
N GLU A 21 -47.18 0.06 -11.34
CA GLU A 21 -47.02 0.63 -12.68
C GLU A 21 -45.55 1.02 -12.87
N PRO A 22 -44.97 0.79 -14.07
CA PRO A 22 -43.63 1.27 -14.35
C PRO A 22 -43.66 2.80 -14.23
N LYS A 23 -42.93 3.35 -13.26
CA LYS A 23 -42.56 4.77 -13.35
C LYS A 23 -41.78 4.91 -14.66
N GLU A 24 -42.26 5.79 -15.55
CA GLU A 24 -41.45 6.27 -16.66
C GLU A 24 -40.11 6.73 -16.09
N ILE A 25 -39.06 6.00 -16.43
CA ILE A 25 -37.68 6.41 -16.18
C ILE A 25 -37.42 7.50 -17.21
N GLU A 26 -37.15 8.72 -16.75
CA GLU A 26 -36.75 9.83 -17.62
C GLU A 26 -35.58 9.41 -18.52
N PRO A 27 -35.46 9.96 -19.74
CA PRO A 27 -34.40 9.58 -20.66
C PRO A 27 -33.04 9.78 -19.98
N ILE A 28 -32.27 8.69 -19.85
CA ILE A 28 -30.89 8.72 -19.34
C ILE A 28 -30.11 9.73 -20.17
N GLU A 29 -29.62 10.79 -19.52
CA GLU A 29 -28.93 11.90 -20.16
C GLU A 29 -27.68 11.45 -20.93
N LYS A 30 -27.38 12.18 -22.01
CA LYS A 30 -26.30 11.96 -23.00
C LYS A 30 -24.85 12.05 -22.45
N ASN A 31 -24.63 11.88 -21.14
CA ASN A 31 -23.35 12.19 -20.46
C ASN A 31 -22.72 11.00 -19.70
N LEU A 32 -23.16 9.76 -19.95
CA LEU A 32 -22.50 8.57 -19.40
C LEU A 32 -21.32 8.16 -20.28
N PHE A 33 -20.11 8.08 -19.70
CA PHE A 33 -18.94 7.53 -20.37
C PHE A 33 -18.73 6.08 -19.90
N THR A 34 -18.77 5.14 -20.84
CA THR A 34 -18.49 3.73 -20.52
C THR A 34 -16.99 3.46 -20.68
N ARG A 35 -16.26 3.21 -19.58
CA ARG A 35 -14.91 2.61 -19.68
C ARG A 35 -15.05 1.09 -19.56
N VAL A 36 -14.78 0.39 -20.65
CA VAL A 36 -14.73 -1.09 -20.69
C VAL A 36 -13.30 -1.52 -20.38
N TRP A 37 -13.13 -2.34 -19.34
CA TRP A 37 -11.81 -2.83 -18.92
C TRP A 37 -11.71 -4.34 -19.11
N LEU A 38 -10.60 -4.79 -19.70
CA LEU A 38 -10.23 -6.20 -19.85
C LEU A 38 -9.21 -6.58 -18.77
N THR A 39 -9.63 -6.63 -17.49
CA THR A 39 -8.77 -7.20 -16.43
C THR A 39 -9.60 -7.95 -15.38
N ARG A 40 -8.91 -8.84 -14.65
CA ARG A 40 -9.50 -9.80 -13.70
C ARG A 40 -9.88 -9.17 -12.35
N PHE A 41 -9.50 -7.91 -12.08
CA PHE A 41 -9.65 -7.24 -10.78
C PHE A 41 -9.63 -5.73 -10.98
N ARG A 42 -10.49 -4.99 -10.23
CA ARG A 42 -10.63 -3.52 -10.25
C ARG A 42 -9.28 -2.81 -10.03
N PRO A 43 -8.81 -2.01 -10.99
CA PRO A 43 -7.78 -1.02 -10.72
C PRO A 43 -8.24 0.37 -11.18
N PHE A 44 -8.26 1.32 -10.25
CA PHE A 44 -8.21 2.73 -10.60
C PHE A 44 -6.93 2.99 -11.41
N GLY A 45 -7.06 3.61 -12.58
CA GLY A 45 -5.92 4.24 -13.26
C GLY A 45 -5.09 3.38 -14.22
N VAL A 46 -5.61 2.29 -14.80
CA VAL A 46 -4.97 1.74 -16.01
C VAL A 46 -5.35 2.62 -17.20
N ASP A 47 -4.53 2.75 -18.24
CA ASP A 47 -4.98 3.37 -19.49
C ASP A 47 -5.90 2.40 -20.25
N ALA A 48 -7.22 2.60 -20.19
CA ALA A 48 -8.14 1.97 -21.14
C ALA A 48 -8.30 2.86 -22.37
N GLN A 49 -8.02 2.26 -23.52
CA GLN A 49 -8.48 2.76 -24.81
C GLN A 49 -10.02 2.94 -24.74
N PRO A 50 -10.56 4.11 -25.12
CA PRO A 50 -12.00 4.32 -25.18
C PRO A 50 -12.64 3.35 -26.20
N ILE A 51 -13.41 2.36 -25.75
CA ILE A 51 -14.32 1.62 -26.63
C ILE A 51 -15.65 2.40 -26.64
N VAL A 52 -15.73 3.44 -27.47
CA VAL A 52 -16.82 4.43 -27.34
C VAL A 52 -18.13 3.98 -27.98
N GLU A 53 -18.17 3.12 -29.01
CA GLU A 53 -19.39 3.10 -29.85
C GLU A 53 -20.23 1.81 -29.95
N PRO A 54 -19.77 0.58 -29.64
CA PRO A 54 -20.69 -0.57 -29.62
C PRO A 54 -21.29 -0.89 -28.23
N ALA A 55 -20.65 -0.46 -27.13
CA ALA A 55 -21.05 -0.83 -25.77
C ALA A 55 -22.35 -0.15 -25.32
N GLU A 56 -22.56 1.12 -25.71
CA GLU A 56 -23.78 1.87 -25.38
C GLU A 56 -25.07 1.19 -25.88
N ALA A 57 -25.03 0.53 -27.04
CA ALA A 57 -26.20 -0.13 -27.60
C ALA A 57 -26.58 -1.42 -26.85
N ALA A 58 -25.57 -2.14 -26.33
CA ALA A 58 -25.77 -3.39 -25.58
C ALA A 58 -26.18 -3.16 -24.11
N LEU A 59 -25.90 -1.97 -23.57
CA LEU A 59 -26.24 -1.57 -22.20
C LEU A 59 -27.65 -0.96 -22.06
N ARG A 60 -28.35 -0.70 -23.18
CA ARG A 60 -29.73 -0.18 -23.17
C ARG A 60 -30.69 -1.22 -22.57
N GLY A 61 -31.04 -1.04 -21.29
CA GLY A 61 -31.98 -1.88 -20.56
C GLY A 61 -31.41 -2.49 -19.26
N HIS A 62 -30.12 -2.30 -19.00
CA HIS A 62 -29.45 -2.78 -17.79
C HIS A 62 -29.19 -1.65 -16.80
N SER A 63 -29.30 -1.92 -15.50
CA SER A 63 -29.04 -0.90 -14.48
C SER A 63 -27.53 -0.66 -14.29
N PRO A 64 -27.08 0.54 -13.85
CA PRO A 64 -25.66 0.85 -13.64
C PRO A 64 -24.91 -0.08 -12.66
N ALA A 65 -25.63 -0.91 -11.91
CA ALA A 65 -25.08 -1.83 -10.91
C ALA A 65 -24.96 -3.29 -11.40
N GLU A 66 -25.31 -3.61 -12.65
CA GLU A 66 -25.27 -4.99 -13.13
C GLU A 66 -23.90 -5.41 -13.67
N VAL A 67 -23.33 -6.48 -13.12
CA VAL A 67 -22.20 -7.20 -13.73
C VAL A 67 -22.75 -7.97 -14.93
N ILE A 68 -22.56 -7.44 -16.13
CA ILE A 68 -22.96 -8.14 -17.36
C ILE A 68 -21.87 -9.15 -17.74
N THR A 69 -22.22 -10.44 -17.79
CA THR A 69 -21.27 -11.45 -18.28
C THR A 69 -21.30 -11.51 -19.81
N ILE A 70 -20.18 -11.89 -20.46
CA ILE A 70 -20.12 -12.02 -21.94
C ILE A 70 -21.26 -12.89 -22.49
N LYS A 71 -21.77 -13.85 -21.72
CA LYS A 71 -22.91 -14.70 -22.11
C LYS A 71 -24.20 -13.91 -22.33
N ASP A 72 -24.35 -12.77 -21.64
CA ASP A 72 -25.54 -11.92 -21.68
C ASP A 72 -25.49 -10.88 -22.82
N LEU A 73 -24.30 -10.62 -23.39
CA LEU A 73 -24.07 -9.60 -24.44
C LEU A 73 -24.33 -10.11 -25.87
N GLY A 74 -24.76 -11.37 -26.04
CA GLY A 74 -24.92 -11.97 -27.37
C GLY A 74 -23.58 -12.12 -28.11
N GLN A 75 -23.58 -12.88 -29.21
CA GLN A 75 -22.36 -13.15 -29.98
C GLN A 75 -21.79 -11.85 -30.56
N TRP A 76 -20.72 -11.34 -29.92
CA TRP A 76 -19.94 -10.19 -30.36
C TRP A 76 -18.94 -10.64 -31.43
N ASP A 77 -19.26 -10.38 -32.70
CA ASP A 77 -18.33 -10.51 -33.83
C ASP A 77 -17.79 -9.11 -34.18
N SER A 78 -16.67 -8.73 -33.57
CA SER A 78 -15.92 -7.52 -33.93
C SER A 78 -14.60 -7.87 -34.63
N PRO A 79 -14.27 -7.25 -35.79
CA PRO A 79 -13.00 -7.46 -36.48
C PRO A 79 -11.77 -6.94 -35.70
N LEU A 80 -11.96 -6.22 -34.60
CA LEU A 80 -10.89 -5.73 -33.72
C LEU A 80 -10.41 -6.77 -32.69
N LEU A 81 -11.09 -7.92 -32.57
CA LEU A 81 -10.78 -9.03 -31.66
C LEU A 81 -10.28 -10.25 -32.44
N THR A 82 -9.15 -10.11 -33.15
CA THR A 82 -8.63 -11.17 -34.04
C THR A 82 -7.68 -12.16 -33.36
N ASP A 83 -7.20 -11.90 -32.14
CA ASP A 83 -6.34 -12.84 -31.42
C ASP A 83 -7.14 -13.71 -30.43
N ARG A 84 -7.46 -14.93 -30.87
CA ARG A 84 -8.12 -15.96 -30.06
C ARG A 84 -7.37 -16.33 -28.78
N ASN A 85 -6.10 -15.94 -28.61
CA ASN A 85 -5.38 -16.16 -27.35
C ASN A 85 -5.73 -15.12 -26.26
N GLN A 86 -6.18 -13.92 -26.60
CA GLN A 86 -6.65 -12.93 -25.62
C GLN A 86 -7.98 -13.33 -24.98
N LEU A 87 -8.79 -14.15 -25.66
CA LEU A 87 -10.08 -14.67 -25.18
C LEU A 87 -9.98 -15.72 -24.06
N LYS A 88 -8.78 -16.19 -23.67
CA LYS A 88 -8.61 -17.08 -22.50
C LYS A 88 -8.74 -16.34 -21.16
N ALA A 89 -8.73 -15.00 -21.16
CA ALA A 89 -9.03 -14.18 -20.01
C ALA A 89 -10.37 -13.48 -20.26
N GLY A 90 -11.48 -14.08 -19.81
CA GLY A 90 -12.80 -13.49 -19.95
C GLY A 90 -12.85 -12.05 -19.45
N ILE A 91 -13.66 -11.20 -20.08
CA ILE A 91 -14.09 -9.90 -19.55
C ILE A 91 -14.88 -10.19 -18.27
N ILE A 92 -14.48 -9.63 -17.12
CA ILE A 92 -15.10 -9.90 -15.79
C ILE A 92 -15.73 -8.63 -15.18
N GLY A 93 -15.96 -7.56 -15.96
CA GLY A 93 -16.80 -6.44 -15.50
C GLY A 93 -16.80 -5.21 -16.40
N VAL A 94 -17.88 -4.45 -16.34
CA VAL A 94 -18.00 -3.10 -16.91
C VAL A 94 -18.28 -2.18 -15.72
N GLU A 95 -17.49 -1.12 -15.56
CA GLU A 95 -17.73 -0.08 -14.55
C GLU A 95 -18.26 1.16 -15.27
N VAL A 96 -19.49 1.55 -14.95
CA VAL A 96 -20.11 2.75 -15.49
C VAL A 96 -19.87 3.88 -14.49
N LYS A 97 -19.09 4.88 -14.92
CA LYS A 97 -18.82 6.08 -14.14
C LYS A 97 -19.43 7.28 -14.84
N THR A 98 -19.88 8.28 -14.08
CA THR A 98 -20.25 9.55 -14.67
C THR A 98 -19.00 10.27 -15.18
N ARG A 99 -19.15 11.16 -16.16
CA ARG A 99 -18.04 12.02 -16.61
C ARG A 99 -17.44 12.80 -15.44
N GLU A 100 -18.31 13.36 -14.61
CA GLU A 100 -17.94 14.12 -13.41
C GLU A 100 -17.10 13.29 -12.44
N GLN A 101 -17.49 12.03 -12.20
CA GLN A 101 -16.68 11.11 -11.39
C GLN A 101 -15.28 10.91 -12.01
N LEU A 102 -15.20 10.64 -13.31
CA LEU A 102 -13.91 10.40 -13.98
C LEU A 102 -12.98 11.62 -13.87
N GLU A 103 -13.49 12.83 -14.12
CA GLU A 103 -12.71 14.06 -14.05
C GLU A 103 -12.16 14.31 -12.64
N LEU A 104 -12.94 14.02 -11.58
CA LEU A 104 -12.48 14.13 -10.20
C LEU A 104 -11.45 13.05 -9.84
N GLU A 105 -11.62 11.82 -10.32
CA GLU A 105 -10.67 10.73 -10.09
C GLU A 105 -9.34 10.95 -10.83
N GLU A 106 -9.38 11.58 -12.00
CA GLU A 106 -8.18 11.99 -12.75
C GLU A 106 -7.35 13.00 -11.94
N VAL A 107 -7.97 13.95 -11.25
CA VAL A 107 -7.26 14.88 -10.35
C VAL A 107 -6.55 14.12 -9.21
N LEU A 108 -7.15 13.06 -8.67
CA LEU A 108 -6.50 12.23 -7.65
C LEU A 108 -5.25 11.50 -8.19
N LEU A 109 -5.21 11.19 -9.48
CA LEU A 109 -4.15 10.42 -10.14
C LEU A 109 -3.20 11.28 -11.00
N ASP A 110 -3.42 12.58 -11.05
CA ASP A 110 -2.51 13.53 -11.67
C ASP A 110 -1.38 13.95 -10.71
N ARG A 111 -0.14 13.64 -11.10
CA ARG A 111 1.08 14.02 -10.35
C ARG A 111 1.36 15.52 -10.34
N GLN A 112 0.71 16.29 -11.21
CA GLN A 112 0.83 17.76 -11.23
C GLN A 112 -0.16 18.45 -10.31
N SER A 113 -1.25 17.76 -9.93
CA SER A 113 -2.23 18.30 -8.99
C SER A 113 -1.60 18.51 -7.61
N THR A 114 -2.01 19.57 -6.94
CA THR A 114 -1.64 19.90 -5.56
C THR A 114 -2.42 19.04 -4.55
N ILE A 115 -2.00 19.01 -3.29
CA ILE A 115 -2.76 18.29 -2.24
C ILE A 115 -4.13 18.95 -2.07
N SER A 116 -4.19 20.28 -2.10
CA SER A 116 -5.45 21.03 -2.01
C SER A 116 -6.43 20.73 -3.15
N GLU A 117 -5.94 20.59 -4.39
CA GLU A 117 -6.75 20.17 -5.54
C GLU A 117 -7.26 18.74 -5.37
N ARG A 118 -6.42 17.81 -4.90
CA ARG A 118 -6.84 16.42 -4.61
C ARG A 118 -7.89 16.36 -3.51
N PHE A 119 -7.77 17.14 -2.43
CA PHE A 119 -8.80 17.21 -1.40
C PHE A 119 -10.11 17.79 -1.93
N THR A 120 -10.04 18.78 -2.81
CA THR A 120 -11.23 19.36 -3.47
C THR A 120 -11.93 18.32 -4.33
N ALA A 121 -11.16 17.58 -5.15
CA ALA A 121 -11.69 16.50 -5.97
C ALA A 121 -12.31 15.38 -5.14
N LEU A 122 -11.64 14.99 -4.04
CA LEU A 122 -12.12 13.96 -3.12
C LEU A 122 -13.43 14.38 -2.42
N LYS A 123 -13.55 15.64 -2.01
CA LYS A 123 -14.81 16.19 -1.48
C LYS A 123 -15.91 16.15 -2.54
N GLY A 124 -15.60 16.49 -3.79
CA GLY A 124 -16.52 16.33 -4.92
C GLY A 124 -17.03 14.89 -5.08
N LEU A 125 -16.12 13.91 -5.01
CA LEU A 125 -16.47 12.49 -5.07
C LEU A 125 -17.39 12.08 -3.91
N MET A 126 -17.14 12.58 -2.70
CA MET A 126 -18.03 12.34 -1.55
C MET A 126 -19.40 13.00 -1.71
N THR A 127 -19.50 14.17 -2.34
CA THR A 127 -20.80 14.77 -2.72
C THR A 127 -21.57 13.85 -3.67
N LEU A 128 -20.91 13.27 -4.68
CA LEU A 128 -21.56 12.31 -5.59
C LEU A 128 -22.05 11.06 -4.86
N VAL A 129 -21.36 10.63 -3.80
CA VAL A 129 -21.82 9.55 -2.93
C VAL A 129 -23.06 9.98 -2.13
N GLU A 130 -23.05 11.16 -1.54
CA GLU A 130 -24.17 11.70 -0.74
C GLU A 130 -25.43 11.94 -1.59
N GLU A 131 -25.25 12.30 -2.87
CA GLU A 131 -26.33 12.41 -3.86
C GLU A 131 -26.81 11.06 -4.41
N GLY A 132 -26.14 9.95 -4.06
CA GLY A 132 -26.47 8.61 -4.55
C GLY A 132 -26.06 8.33 -6.00
N LYS A 133 -25.25 9.22 -6.61
CA LYS A 133 -24.68 9.02 -7.95
C LYS A 133 -23.55 8.00 -7.95
N ILE A 134 -22.83 7.87 -6.82
CA ILE A 134 -21.87 6.80 -6.56
C ILE A 134 -22.41 5.97 -5.41
N VAL A 135 -22.59 4.66 -5.62
CA VAL A 135 -23.05 3.74 -4.59
C VAL A 135 -21.87 2.85 -4.15
N PRO A 136 -21.16 3.21 -3.06
CA PRO A 136 -20.08 2.39 -2.55
C PRO A 136 -20.62 1.07 -1.97
N PRO A 137 -19.81 0.00 -1.92
CA PRO A 137 -20.20 -1.21 -1.22
C PRO A 137 -20.38 -0.93 0.28
N LYS A 138 -21.16 -1.77 0.96
CA LYS A 138 -21.22 -1.73 2.42
C LYS A 138 -19.82 -2.03 2.99
N PRO A 139 -19.39 -1.32 4.05
CA PRO A 139 -18.16 -1.65 4.75
C PRO A 139 -18.15 -3.13 5.16
N ILE A 140 -17.04 -3.80 4.87
CA ILE A 140 -16.76 -5.18 5.26
C ILE A 140 -15.71 -5.18 6.36
N PRO A 141 -15.66 -6.22 7.22
CA PRO A 141 -14.74 -6.29 8.35
C PRO A 141 -13.27 -6.53 7.98
N GLU A 142 -12.83 -6.05 6.81
CA GLU A 142 -11.49 -6.23 6.25
C GLU A 142 -10.64 -4.98 6.43
N SER A 143 -9.32 -5.17 6.48
CA SER A 143 -8.36 -4.08 6.52
C SER A 143 -7.16 -4.32 5.62
N ASN A 144 -6.63 -3.24 5.06
CA ASN A 144 -5.36 -3.25 4.35
C ASN A 144 -4.48 -2.16 4.93
N ASN A 145 -3.56 -2.56 5.82
CA ASN A 145 -2.72 -1.61 6.55
C ASN A 145 -1.32 -1.45 5.93
N HIS A 146 -1.07 -1.97 4.72
CA HIS A 146 0.23 -1.88 4.04
C HIS A 146 0.04 -1.43 2.61
N ILE A 147 -0.10 -0.12 2.43
CA ILE A 147 -0.29 0.54 1.15
C ILE A 147 0.83 1.55 0.94
N HIS A 148 1.53 1.44 -0.18
CA HIS A 148 2.49 2.45 -0.64
C HIS A 148 1.79 3.46 -1.54
N THR A 149 2.28 4.69 -1.54
CA THR A 149 1.81 5.81 -2.36
C THR A 149 2.92 6.38 -3.23
N TRP A 150 2.66 7.47 -3.96
CA TRP A 150 3.68 8.19 -4.70
C TRP A 150 4.82 8.70 -3.84
N ALA A 151 4.62 8.85 -2.53
CA ALA A 151 5.68 9.24 -1.61
C ALA A 151 6.89 8.29 -1.65
N SER A 152 6.69 7.02 -2.03
CA SER A 152 7.78 6.04 -2.20
C SER A 152 7.85 5.33 -3.57
N PHE A 153 7.19 5.87 -4.61
CA PHE A 153 7.11 5.31 -5.98
C PHE A 153 6.12 4.12 -6.15
N SER A 154 4.88 4.32 -5.69
CA SER A 154 3.73 3.42 -5.93
C SER A 154 2.80 3.96 -7.05
N PRO A 155 1.69 3.30 -7.46
CA PRO A 155 0.75 3.85 -8.46
C PRO A 155 -0.22 4.93 -7.95
N TYR A 156 -0.50 5.03 -6.65
CA TYR A 156 -1.55 5.91 -6.14
C TYR A 156 -0.99 7.15 -5.43
N SER A 157 -1.64 8.31 -5.59
CA SER A 157 -1.51 9.36 -4.58
C SER A 157 -2.07 8.88 -3.23
N PRO A 158 -1.68 9.48 -2.10
CA PRO A 158 -2.30 9.16 -0.82
C PRO A 158 -3.82 9.31 -0.84
N ALA A 159 -4.37 10.38 -1.43
CA ALA A 159 -5.83 10.56 -1.55
C ALA A 159 -6.49 9.50 -2.45
N ALA A 160 -5.87 9.12 -3.57
CA ALA A 160 -6.38 8.07 -4.45
C ALA A 160 -6.39 6.71 -3.75
N ALA A 161 -5.38 6.40 -2.94
CA ALA A 161 -5.31 5.15 -2.18
C ALA A 161 -6.46 5.04 -1.16
N VAL A 162 -6.79 6.13 -0.48
CA VAL A 162 -7.94 6.20 0.43
C VAL A 162 -9.26 6.07 -0.33
N TRP A 163 -9.43 6.81 -1.43
CA TRP A 163 -10.64 6.73 -2.25
C TRP A 163 -10.89 5.31 -2.75
N ALA A 164 -9.84 4.65 -3.23
CA ALA A 164 -9.92 3.28 -3.68
C ALA A 164 -10.19 2.31 -2.51
N SER A 165 -9.63 2.57 -1.31
CA SER A 165 -9.94 1.80 -0.08
C SER A 165 -11.41 1.92 0.32
N TYR A 166 -11.97 3.13 0.21
CA TYR A 166 -13.38 3.41 0.47
C TYR A 166 -14.29 2.68 -0.52
N LEU A 167 -13.99 2.73 -1.82
CA LEU A 167 -14.74 2.01 -2.86
C LEU A 167 -14.57 0.49 -2.81
N ALA A 168 -13.52 0.00 -2.15
CA ALA A 168 -13.35 -1.41 -1.83
C ALA A 168 -14.22 -1.84 -0.63
N GLY A 169 -14.66 -0.91 0.21
CA GLY A 169 -15.43 -1.18 1.42
C GLY A 169 -14.57 -1.58 2.62
N LEU A 170 -13.28 -1.24 2.64
CA LEU A 170 -12.40 -1.53 3.77
C LEU A 170 -12.88 -0.83 5.05
N GLU A 171 -12.76 -1.52 6.20
CA GLU A 171 -13.03 -0.93 7.52
C GLU A 171 -11.87 -0.03 7.97
N VAL A 172 -10.63 -0.50 7.73
CA VAL A 172 -9.39 0.20 8.09
C VAL A 172 -8.42 0.15 6.92
N THR A 173 -7.77 1.27 6.63
CA THR A 173 -6.71 1.40 5.62
C THR A 173 -5.44 1.97 6.24
N GLY A 174 -4.25 1.67 5.73
CA GLY A 174 -3.00 2.14 6.33
C GLY A 174 -1.89 2.43 5.33
N ILE A 175 -1.26 3.58 5.50
CA ILE A 175 -0.12 4.03 4.70
C ILE A 175 1.19 3.51 5.30
N ILE A 176 2.01 2.91 4.45
CA ILE A 176 3.33 2.35 4.78
C ILE A 176 4.24 2.62 3.58
N ASP A 177 4.65 3.87 3.40
CA ASP A 177 5.57 4.23 2.32
C ASP A 177 7.02 3.85 2.66
N HIS A 178 7.80 3.47 1.65
CA HIS A 178 9.21 3.16 1.86
C HIS A 178 10.03 4.40 2.22
N ASP A 179 10.77 4.29 3.32
CA ASP A 179 11.74 5.26 3.83
C ASP A 179 11.15 6.67 4.02
N THR A 180 9.83 6.89 4.13
CA THR A 180 9.26 8.25 4.27
C THR A 180 7.89 8.26 4.95
N ILE A 181 7.52 9.42 5.52
CA ILE A 181 6.18 9.72 6.04
C ILE A 181 5.51 10.89 5.31
N ALA A 182 6.09 11.39 4.22
CA ALA A 182 5.60 12.60 3.54
C ALA A 182 4.15 12.46 3.00
N GLY A 183 3.69 11.24 2.74
CA GLY A 183 2.32 10.96 2.31
C GLY A 183 1.29 10.91 3.45
N ASN A 184 1.74 10.84 4.70
CA ASN A 184 0.87 10.51 5.85
C ASN A 184 -0.17 11.60 6.11
N TYR A 185 0.20 12.87 6.02
CA TYR A 185 -0.75 13.99 6.19
C TYR A 185 -1.89 13.92 5.17
N GLU A 186 -1.56 13.77 3.88
CA GLU A 186 -2.57 13.68 2.82
C GLU A 186 -3.46 12.45 3.01
N PHE A 187 -2.86 11.30 3.36
CA PHE A 187 -3.59 10.06 3.58
C PHE A 187 -4.61 10.18 4.72
N MET A 188 -4.19 10.72 5.87
CA MET A 188 -5.06 10.86 7.04
C MET A 188 -6.20 11.85 6.81
N GLU A 189 -5.91 12.98 6.16
CA GLU A 189 -6.95 13.97 5.84
C GLU A 189 -7.93 13.45 4.79
N ALA A 190 -7.43 12.73 3.78
CA ALA A 190 -8.30 12.02 2.83
C ALA A 190 -9.20 11.01 3.53
N ALA A 191 -8.68 10.28 4.52
CA ALA A 191 -9.47 9.31 5.29
C ALA A 191 -10.60 9.98 6.09
N ARG A 192 -10.34 11.15 6.67
CA ARG A 192 -11.37 11.98 7.32
C ARG A 192 -12.45 12.42 6.34
N ILE A 193 -12.06 12.89 5.13
CA ILE A 193 -12.99 13.28 4.07
C ILE A 193 -13.89 12.08 3.66
N CYS A 194 -13.29 10.91 3.43
CA CYS A 194 -14.01 9.69 3.06
C CYS A 194 -14.74 9.01 4.22
N LYS A 195 -14.55 9.46 5.46
CA LYS A 195 -15.13 8.86 6.68
C LYS A 195 -14.73 7.37 6.84
N ILE A 196 -13.51 7.02 6.42
CA ILE A 196 -12.89 5.69 6.61
C ILE A 196 -11.81 5.78 7.69
N LYS A 197 -11.61 4.72 8.47
CA LYS A 197 -10.55 4.71 9.49
C LYS A 197 -9.20 4.48 8.80
N ALA A 198 -8.21 5.24 9.22
CA ALA A 198 -6.86 5.14 8.71
C ALA A 198 -5.82 5.07 9.82
N THR A 199 -4.70 4.42 9.55
CA THR A 199 -3.52 4.34 10.42
C THR A 199 -2.26 4.79 9.69
N ASN A 200 -1.33 5.40 10.43
CA ASN A 200 -0.06 5.91 9.90
C ASN A 200 1.09 4.92 10.08
N GLY A 201 2.07 5.02 9.18
CA GLY A 201 3.31 4.29 9.31
C GLY A 201 4.31 4.59 8.20
N PHE A 202 5.39 3.81 8.17
CA PHE A 202 6.39 3.77 7.11
C PHE A 202 7.11 2.41 7.13
N GLU A 203 7.81 2.09 6.05
CA GLU A 203 8.64 0.89 5.91
C GLU A 203 10.10 1.25 5.63
N LEU A 204 11.02 0.81 6.46
CA LEU A 204 12.45 0.98 6.28
C LEU A 204 13.11 -0.32 5.81
N ARG A 205 14.32 -0.16 5.27
CA ARG A 205 15.31 -1.22 5.34
C ARG A 205 16.08 -1.10 6.65
N THR A 206 16.26 -2.22 7.34
CA THR A 206 17.03 -2.28 8.60
C THR A 206 17.96 -3.47 8.58
N ASN A 207 18.99 -3.45 9.43
CA ASN A 207 19.85 -4.60 9.66
C ASN A 207 19.18 -5.52 10.69
N ALA A 208 18.99 -6.79 10.33
CA ALA A 208 18.41 -7.85 11.15
C ALA A 208 19.20 -8.11 12.46
N GLY A 209 20.41 -7.55 12.58
CA GLY A 209 21.18 -7.49 13.80
C GLY A 209 22.23 -8.59 13.89
N ASP A 210 22.54 -9.00 15.11
CA ASP A 210 23.83 -9.60 15.46
C ASP A 210 23.75 -11.04 16.00
N ASP A 211 22.57 -11.69 15.95
CA ASP A 211 22.45 -13.10 16.32
C ASP A 211 23.40 -13.97 15.47
N PRO A 212 24.40 -14.65 16.08
CA PRO A 212 25.42 -15.38 15.34
C PRO A 212 24.88 -16.53 14.49
N GLU A 213 23.75 -17.13 14.87
CA GLU A 213 23.13 -18.23 14.15
C GLU A 213 22.18 -17.76 13.03
N LEU A 214 21.70 -16.52 13.10
CA LEU A 214 20.93 -15.89 12.03
C LEU A 214 21.77 -15.03 11.08
N LYS A 215 23.05 -14.80 11.42
CA LYS A 215 23.98 -14.00 10.63
C LYS A 215 24.15 -14.59 9.23
N GLY A 216 24.06 -13.74 8.21
CA GLY A 216 24.24 -14.14 6.81
C GLY A 216 23.02 -14.82 6.19
N LEU A 217 21.90 -14.93 6.91
CA LEU A 217 20.65 -15.36 6.32
C LEU A 217 20.02 -14.25 5.47
N VAL A 218 19.41 -14.65 4.36
CA VAL A 218 18.51 -13.79 3.58
C VAL A 218 17.10 -13.94 4.17
N TRP A 219 16.62 -12.91 4.85
CA TRP A 219 15.29 -12.88 5.47
C TRP A 219 14.28 -12.33 4.46
N ASN A 220 13.37 -11.45 4.84
CA ASN A 220 12.37 -10.87 3.96
C ASN A 220 12.90 -9.93 2.85
N TYR A 221 14.19 -9.59 2.79
CA TYR A 221 14.76 -8.75 1.73
C TYR A 221 15.55 -9.60 0.70
N PRO A 222 15.02 -9.86 -0.50
CA PRO A 222 15.65 -10.76 -1.44
C PRO A 222 17.03 -10.28 -1.91
N GLY A 223 18.03 -11.17 -1.82
CA GLY A 223 19.35 -10.96 -2.38
C GLY A 223 20.33 -10.16 -1.53
N MET A 224 19.96 -9.77 -0.30
CA MET A 224 20.87 -9.10 0.64
C MET A 224 20.79 -9.72 2.03
N PRO A 225 21.76 -10.58 2.40
CA PRO A 225 21.83 -11.15 3.74
C PRO A 225 21.84 -10.09 4.83
N GLY A 226 21.08 -10.32 5.90
CA GLY A 226 21.03 -9.44 7.07
C GLY A 226 20.29 -8.12 6.89
N VAL A 227 19.81 -7.77 5.69
CA VAL A 227 18.90 -6.63 5.49
C VAL A 227 17.46 -7.13 5.53
N ILE A 228 16.58 -6.37 6.15
CA ILE A 228 15.15 -6.68 6.27
C ILE A 228 14.27 -5.47 5.98
N TYR A 229 13.09 -5.74 5.45
CA TYR A 229 11.95 -4.82 5.48
C TYR A 229 11.38 -4.75 6.89
N PHE A 230 11.24 -3.54 7.41
CA PHE A 230 10.86 -3.30 8.80
C PHE A 230 9.98 -2.06 8.90
N LEU A 231 8.84 -2.19 9.57
CA LEU A 231 7.79 -1.19 9.56
C LEU A 231 7.68 -0.50 10.92
N ALA A 232 7.27 0.76 10.88
CA ALA A 232 6.62 1.41 12.01
C ALA A 232 5.13 1.53 11.66
N HIS A 233 4.27 0.98 12.51
CA HIS A 233 2.81 1.11 12.40
C HIS A 233 2.25 1.99 13.50
N ALA A 234 1.01 2.45 13.30
CA ALA A 234 0.22 3.16 14.29
C ALA A 234 0.92 4.39 14.88
N ILE A 235 1.63 5.15 14.04
CA ILE A 235 2.36 6.35 14.48
C ILE A 235 1.34 7.41 14.94
N PRO A 236 1.41 7.90 16.19
CA PRO A 236 0.56 9.00 16.64
C PRO A 236 0.80 10.23 15.77
N GLU A 237 -0.26 10.76 15.15
CA GLU A 237 -0.17 11.83 14.16
C GLU A 237 0.59 13.06 14.68
N GLY A 238 0.39 13.44 15.94
CA GLY A 238 1.09 14.55 16.59
C GLY A 238 2.59 14.35 16.82
N ARG A 239 3.14 13.18 16.46
CA ARG A 239 4.56 12.81 16.63
C ARG A 239 5.28 12.59 15.28
N LEU A 240 4.62 12.77 14.14
CA LEU A 240 5.22 12.53 12.81
C LEU A 240 6.53 13.32 12.59
N SER A 241 6.59 14.58 13.02
CA SER A 241 7.82 15.40 12.91
C SER A 241 9.00 14.85 13.72
N GLU A 242 8.73 14.23 14.87
CA GLU A 242 9.78 13.55 15.64
C GLU A 242 10.26 12.31 14.89
N PHE A 243 9.38 11.52 14.28
CA PHE A 243 9.81 10.40 13.43
C PHE A 243 10.65 10.85 12.23
N GLN A 244 10.29 11.97 11.60
CA GLN A 244 11.06 12.56 10.51
C GLN A 244 12.49 12.87 10.97
N THR A 245 12.61 13.72 11.99
CA THR A 245 13.91 14.22 12.48
C THR A 245 14.77 13.16 13.15
N GLU A 246 14.16 12.25 13.89
CA GLU A 246 14.89 11.28 14.70
C GLU A 246 15.25 10.02 13.91
N ILE A 247 14.48 9.61 12.90
CA ILE A 247 14.71 8.35 12.19
C ILE A 247 14.97 8.58 10.69
N ILE A 248 14.08 9.32 10.03
CA ILE A 248 14.00 9.33 8.57
C ILE A 248 15.11 10.20 7.95
N ASP A 249 15.38 11.39 8.50
CA ASP A 249 16.37 12.32 7.96
C ASP A 249 17.76 11.68 7.82
N GLY A 250 18.23 10.97 8.85
CA GLY A 250 19.53 10.28 8.80
C GLY A 250 19.60 9.18 7.75
N ILE A 251 18.48 8.50 7.49
CA ILE A 251 18.35 7.49 6.45
C ILE A 251 18.35 8.15 5.06
N HIS A 252 17.61 9.25 4.89
CA HIS A 252 17.61 10.05 3.65
C HIS A 252 19.00 10.53 3.31
N GLU A 253 19.71 11.15 4.25
CA GLU A 253 21.09 11.61 4.05
C GLU A 253 22.02 10.47 3.60
N ALA A 254 21.92 9.28 4.23
CA ALA A 254 22.73 8.12 3.86
C ALA A 254 22.41 7.59 2.47
N LYS A 255 21.11 7.49 2.18
CA LYS A 255 20.57 7.04 0.90
C LYS A 255 20.94 7.99 -0.23
N ASP A 256 20.87 9.30 0.00
CA ASP A 256 21.23 10.32 -0.99
C ASP A 256 22.72 10.28 -1.35
N ARG A 257 23.62 10.14 -0.35
CA ARG A 257 25.05 9.94 -0.62
C ARG A 257 25.29 8.73 -1.52
N ARG A 258 24.63 7.61 -1.22
CA ARG A 258 24.73 6.38 -2.01
C ARG A 258 24.20 6.58 -3.43
N ASN A 259 23.01 7.14 -3.56
CA ASN A 259 22.33 7.32 -4.83
C ASN A 259 23.08 8.30 -5.76
N ARG A 260 23.61 9.40 -5.21
CA ARG A 260 24.50 10.31 -5.95
C ARG A 260 25.72 9.58 -6.47
N THR A 261 26.38 8.78 -5.64
CA THR A 261 27.56 8.00 -6.08
C THR A 261 27.20 6.99 -7.17
N MET A 262 26.01 6.37 -7.15
CA MET A 262 25.55 5.49 -8.22
C MET A 262 25.30 6.22 -9.56
N ILE A 263 24.93 7.51 -9.53
CA ILE A 263 24.78 8.33 -10.74
C ILE A 263 26.12 8.89 -11.21
N GLU A 264 26.81 9.60 -10.33
CA GLU A 264 27.99 10.42 -10.65
C GLU A 264 29.26 9.58 -10.78
N GLY A 265 29.37 8.52 -9.98
CA GLY A 265 30.60 7.76 -9.79
C GLY A 265 31.50 8.37 -8.72
N GLY A 266 32.61 7.69 -8.41
CA GLY A 266 33.57 8.09 -7.38
C GLY A 266 33.76 7.01 -6.31
N VAL A 267 34.10 7.44 -5.10
CA VAL A 267 34.31 6.55 -3.95
C VAL A 267 33.18 6.75 -2.96
N PHE A 268 32.36 5.71 -2.76
CA PHE A 268 31.41 5.66 -1.67
C PHE A 268 32.09 5.06 -0.44
N ARG A 269 32.20 5.85 0.62
CA ARG A 269 32.74 5.40 1.89
C ARG A 269 31.60 4.91 2.78
N GLY A 270 31.40 3.60 2.85
CA GLY A 270 30.30 2.92 3.53
C GLY A 270 30.70 2.27 4.85
N LEU A 271 29.75 2.16 5.80
CA LEU A 271 29.93 1.45 7.07
C LEU A 271 29.33 0.04 7.01
N TYR A 272 30.16 -1.00 7.08
CA TYR A 272 29.74 -2.39 6.99
C TYR A 272 30.42 -3.28 8.04
N ASP A 273 29.62 -3.97 8.84
CA ASP A 273 30.04 -4.72 10.03
C ASP A 273 30.82 -3.84 11.01
N GLY A 274 30.39 -2.58 11.20
CA GLY A 274 31.10 -1.59 12.02
C GLY A 274 32.47 -1.15 11.47
N VAL A 275 32.79 -1.47 10.20
CA VAL A 275 34.05 -1.11 9.54
C VAL A 275 33.81 -0.21 8.33
N GLU A 276 34.49 0.92 8.30
CA GLU A 276 34.53 1.84 7.16
C GLU A 276 35.23 1.20 5.95
N ARG A 277 34.57 1.19 4.80
CA ARG A 277 35.10 0.64 3.54
C ARG A 277 34.88 1.62 2.40
N ASP A 278 35.92 1.83 1.60
CA ASP A 278 35.84 2.59 0.36
C ASP A 278 35.40 1.67 -0.78
N ILE A 279 34.32 2.04 -1.46
CA ILE A 279 33.75 1.33 -2.61
C ILE A 279 33.88 2.22 -3.83
N GLU A 280 34.75 1.84 -4.75
CA GLU A 280 34.84 2.49 -6.05
C GLU A 280 33.62 2.15 -6.90
N CYS A 281 32.90 3.16 -7.35
CA CYS A 281 31.79 3.05 -8.27
C CYS A 281 32.06 3.90 -9.50
N LYS A 282 31.89 3.32 -10.69
CA LYS A 282 32.01 4.06 -11.94
C LYS A 282 30.84 5.04 -12.15
N GLY A 283 29.70 4.75 -11.52
CA GLY A 283 28.45 5.46 -11.71
C GLY A 283 27.89 5.33 -13.13
N VAL A 284 26.64 5.76 -13.32
CA VAL A 284 26.02 5.82 -14.65
C VAL A 284 26.78 6.79 -15.55
N ASN A 285 27.17 7.96 -15.04
CA ASN A 285 27.89 8.97 -15.80
C ASN A 285 29.27 8.49 -16.28
N GLY A 286 29.99 7.70 -15.48
CA GLY A 286 31.25 7.11 -15.92
C GLY A 286 31.06 6.10 -17.07
N LEU A 287 29.98 5.31 -17.04
CA LEU A 287 29.63 4.40 -18.14
C LEU A 287 29.27 5.19 -19.42
N LEU A 288 28.44 6.23 -19.30
CA LEU A 288 28.07 7.10 -20.41
C LEU A 288 29.29 7.78 -21.03
N THR A 289 30.22 8.25 -20.20
CA THR A 289 31.47 8.89 -20.64
C THR A 289 32.34 7.94 -21.44
N GLU A 290 32.59 6.73 -20.93
CA GLU A 290 33.41 5.74 -21.63
C GLU A 290 32.84 5.35 -22.99
N MET A 291 31.51 5.31 -23.10
CA MET A 291 30.84 5.01 -24.36
C MET A 291 30.79 6.19 -25.33
N GLY A 292 31.18 7.38 -24.90
CA GLY A 292 31.08 8.60 -25.70
C GLY A 292 29.64 9.04 -25.93
N ALA A 293 28.75 8.85 -24.94
CA ALA A 293 27.32 9.12 -25.09
C ALA A 293 26.98 10.60 -25.35
N GLY A 294 27.86 11.53 -24.93
CA GLY A 294 27.70 12.97 -25.18
C GLY A 294 26.71 13.69 -24.25
N PHE A 295 26.20 13.02 -23.21
CA PHE A 295 25.34 13.60 -22.18
C PHE A 295 25.63 12.96 -20.81
N THR A 296 25.20 13.65 -19.75
CA THR A 296 25.28 13.18 -18.35
C THR A 296 23.93 13.32 -17.68
N ILE A 297 23.81 12.68 -16.52
CA ILE A 297 22.65 12.74 -15.64
C ILE A 297 23.08 13.50 -14.39
N ASP A 298 22.28 14.49 -14.00
CA ASP A 298 22.48 15.30 -12.82
C ASP A 298 21.47 14.89 -11.75
N TYR A 299 21.95 14.56 -10.54
CA TYR A 299 21.07 14.03 -9.51
C TYR A 299 20.03 15.06 -9.04
N ASP A 300 20.44 16.29 -8.78
CA ASP A 300 19.56 17.35 -8.27
C ASP A 300 18.59 17.86 -9.32
N ARG A 301 19.02 17.92 -10.58
CA ARG A 301 18.18 18.41 -11.67
C ARG A 301 17.28 17.33 -12.26
N ASP A 302 17.77 16.09 -12.38
CA ASP A 302 17.09 15.04 -13.15
C ASP A 302 16.42 13.98 -12.26
N VAL A 303 16.87 13.75 -11.01
CA VAL A 303 16.31 12.74 -10.10
C VAL A 303 15.41 13.36 -9.03
N VAL A 304 15.90 14.36 -8.29
CA VAL A 304 15.15 14.97 -7.17
C VAL A 304 13.76 15.46 -7.61
N PRO A 305 13.57 16.11 -8.78
CA PRO A 305 12.24 16.56 -9.20
C PRO A 305 11.24 15.44 -9.53
N LEU A 306 11.69 14.18 -9.54
CA LEU A 306 10.82 13.02 -9.71
C LEU A 306 10.24 12.52 -8.40
N THR A 307 10.80 12.91 -7.25
CA THR A 307 10.30 12.51 -5.93
C THR A 307 9.03 13.28 -5.58
N PHE A 308 8.31 12.80 -4.56
CA PHE A 308 7.06 13.39 -4.11
C PHE A 308 7.28 14.81 -3.55
N LYS A 309 6.29 15.70 -3.72
CA LYS A 309 6.27 17.01 -3.09
C LYS A 309 5.44 16.95 -1.82
N GLU A 310 6.02 17.38 -0.70
CA GLU A 310 5.27 17.45 0.56
C GLU A 310 4.44 18.74 0.59
N GLY A 311 3.17 18.63 0.98
CA GLY A 311 2.27 19.78 1.00
C GLY A 311 1.91 20.31 -0.40
N ASP A 312 1.58 21.60 -0.45
CA ASP A 312 1.48 22.37 -1.70
C ASP A 312 2.82 23.10 -2.00
N SER A 313 3.93 22.60 -1.45
CA SER A 313 5.25 23.22 -1.61
C SER A 313 5.80 23.00 -3.02
N SER A 314 6.74 23.86 -3.42
CA SER A 314 7.56 23.62 -4.61
C SER A 314 8.72 22.66 -4.36
N GLU A 315 8.96 22.28 -3.10
CA GLU A 315 10.11 21.48 -2.69
C GLU A 315 9.79 19.99 -2.77
N HIS A 316 10.78 19.23 -3.24
CA HIS A 316 10.69 17.80 -3.40
C HIS A 316 11.27 17.09 -2.19
N THR A 317 10.69 15.98 -1.79
CA THR A 317 11.16 15.15 -0.67
C THR A 317 12.52 14.51 -0.99
N GLU A 318 13.34 14.31 0.03
CA GLU A 318 14.64 13.65 -0.08
C GLU A 318 14.55 12.10 -0.21
N ASN A 319 13.36 11.57 -0.54
CA ASN A 319 13.12 10.14 -0.68
C ASN A 319 13.23 9.63 -2.13
N SER A 320 14.39 9.81 -2.75
CA SER A 320 14.68 9.17 -4.03
C SER A 320 14.74 7.64 -3.87
N THR A 321 14.41 6.89 -4.92
CA THR A 321 14.48 5.42 -4.90
C THR A 321 15.20 4.95 -6.16
N ASP A 322 15.62 3.68 -6.20
CA ASP A 322 16.16 3.07 -7.42
C ASP A 322 15.26 3.28 -8.64
N ARG A 323 13.94 3.38 -8.44
CA ARG A 323 12.96 3.66 -9.50
C ARG A 323 13.05 5.11 -9.98
N HIS A 324 13.19 6.09 -9.09
CA HIS A 324 13.42 7.50 -9.47
C HIS A 324 14.73 7.66 -10.27
N ILE A 325 15.81 7.03 -9.80
CA ILE A 325 17.11 7.06 -10.47
C ILE A 325 17.00 6.50 -11.88
N MET A 326 16.43 5.30 -12.03
CA MET A 326 16.33 4.66 -13.35
C MET A 326 15.30 5.34 -14.27
N LEU A 327 14.31 6.04 -13.71
CA LEU A 327 13.38 6.85 -14.49
C LEU A 327 14.09 8.07 -15.09
N ALA A 328 14.93 8.75 -14.31
CA ALA A 328 15.77 9.85 -14.81
C ALA A 328 16.71 9.38 -15.93
N VAL A 329 17.35 8.21 -15.74
CA VAL A 329 18.20 7.57 -16.76
C VAL A 329 17.40 7.26 -18.03
N ALA A 330 16.21 6.67 -17.90
CA ALA A 330 15.34 6.36 -19.03
C ALA A 330 14.98 7.61 -19.83
N ARG A 331 14.59 8.70 -19.15
CA ARG A 331 14.25 9.98 -19.77
C ARG A 331 15.44 10.60 -20.50
N LYS A 332 16.61 10.61 -19.88
CA LYS A 332 17.84 11.13 -20.53
C LYS A 332 18.24 10.32 -21.75
N ILE A 333 18.11 8.99 -21.71
CA ILE A 333 18.33 8.16 -22.90
C ILE A 333 17.27 8.47 -23.97
N ASN A 334 15.99 8.62 -23.59
CA ASN A 334 14.93 8.93 -24.55
C ASN A 334 15.13 10.29 -25.23
N GLU A 335 15.63 11.29 -24.51
CA GLU A 335 15.95 12.63 -25.00
C GLU A 335 17.13 12.65 -25.98
N ASN A 336 18.16 11.83 -25.74
CA ASN A 336 19.45 11.93 -26.43
C ASN A 336 19.74 10.78 -27.40
N VAL A 337 19.01 9.66 -27.32
CA VAL A 337 19.24 8.46 -28.14
C VAL A 337 18.00 8.15 -28.98
N PRO A 338 18.10 8.17 -30.31
CA PRO A 338 16.97 7.92 -31.18
C PRO A 338 16.47 6.46 -31.03
N PRO A 339 15.16 6.19 -31.14
CA PRO A 339 14.57 4.88 -30.86
C PRO A 339 15.27 3.69 -31.54
N GLU A 340 15.67 3.84 -32.80
CA GLU A 340 16.35 2.82 -33.59
C GLU A 340 17.76 2.47 -33.08
N ALA A 341 18.41 3.37 -32.34
CA ALA A 341 19.75 3.15 -31.77
C ALA A 341 19.74 2.66 -30.32
N ARG A 342 18.58 2.66 -29.64
CA ARG A 342 18.50 2.36 -28.20
C ARG A 342 18.92 0.93 -27.86
N ALA A 343 18.60 -0.05 -28.69
CA ALA A 343 19.00 -1.44 -28.44
C ALA A 343 20.52 -1.62 -28.45
N GLU A 344 21.21 -1.00 -29.41
CA GLU A 344 22.68 -1.02 -29.49
C GLU A 344 23.29 -0.23 -28.32
N PHE A 345 22.72 0.95 -28.02
CA PHE A 345 23.13 1.77 -26.90
C PHE A 345 23.06 1.00 -25.58
N LEU A 346 21.94 0.35 -25.28
CA LEU A 346 21.76 -0.45 -24.07
C LEU A 346 22.65 -1.69 -24.05
N THR A 347 22.91 -2.31 -25.20
CA THR A 347 23.86 -3.43 -25.30
C THR A 347 25.24 -3.01 -24.81
N ARG A 348 25.70 -1.83 -25.21
CA ARG A 348 26.96 -1.24 -24.74
C ARG A 348 26.87 -0.81 -23.27
N LEU A 349 25.77 -0.17 -22.86
CA LEU A 349 25.57 0.32 -21.49
C LEU A 349 25.57 -0.84 -20.48
N PHE A 350 24.85 -1.92 -20.77
CA PHE A 350 24.80 -3.10 -19.92
C PHE A 350 26.05 -3.98 -20.05
N GLY A 351 26.83 -3.83 -21.13
CA GLY A 351 28.00 -4.66 -21.40
C GLY A 351 27.64 -6.08 -21.85
N ARG A 352 26.43 -6.30 -22.36
CA ARG A 352 25.92 -7.60 -22.84
C ARG A 352 24.80 -7.42 -23.87
N PRO A 353 24.54 -8.42 -24.73
CA PRO A 353 23.39 -8.39 -25.63
C PRO A 353 22.06 -8.38 -24.87
N LEU A 354 21.05 -7.74 -25.48
CA LEU A 354 19.66 -7.78 -25.04
C LEU A 354 18.93 -9.00 -25.59
N SER A 355 17.97 -9.51 -24.81
CA SER A 355 16.98 -10.48 -25.28
C SER A 355 15.80 -9.79 -25.99
N ASP A 356 15.03 -10.56 -26.77
CA ASP A 356 13.82 -10.05 -27.46
C ASP A 356 12.80 -9.42 -26.49
N LYS A 357 12.70 -9.97 -25.27
CA LYS A 357 11.83 -9.41 -24.23
C LYS A 357 12.32 -8.02 -23.80
N GLU A 358 13.62 -7.88 -23.56
CA GLU A 358 14.23 -6.61 -23.13
C GLU A 358 14.11 -5.55 -24.22
N VAL A 359 14.24 -5.93 -25.49
CA VAL A 359 14.00 -5.00 -26.61
C VAL A 359 12.59 -4.44 -26.59
N LYS A 360 11.58 -5.26 -26.28
CA LYS A 360 10.18 -4.80 -26.18
C LYS A 360 9.92 -3.88 -25.00
N MET A 361 10.62 -4.07 -23.88
CA MET A 361 10.45 -3.26 -22.67
C MET A 361 10.83 -1.78 -22.88
N MET A 362 11.60 -1.44 -23.93
CA MET A 362 11.90 -0.05 -24.27
C MET A 362 10.71 0.73 -24.85
N GLY A 363 9.58 0.07 -25.12
CA GLY A 363 8.42 0.65 -25.80
C GLY A 363 7.57 1.60 -24.96
N ASN A 364 7.70 1.56 -23.62
CA ASN A 364 7.04 2.50 -22.71
C ASN A 364 7.97 2.86 -21.54
N GLU A 365 7.72 4.00 -20.89
CA GLU A 365 8.60 4.55 -19.85
C GLU A 365 8.72 3.63 -18.62
N GLU A 366 7.63 3.01 -18.19
CA GLU A 366 7.59 2.17 -16.99
C GLU A 366 8.42 0.90 -17.14
N ASP A 367 8.20 0.15 -18.23
CA ASP A 367 8.99 -1.04 -18.54
C ASP A 367 10.45 -0.69 -18.85
N PHE A 368 10.72 0.47 -19.47
CA PHE A 368 12.08 0.87 -19.80
C PHE A 368 12.89 1.18 -18.54
N LYS A 369 12.29 1.88 -17.57
CA LYS A 369 12.87 2.08 -16.23
C LYS A 369 13.18 0.74 -15.56
N ASP A 370 12.25 -0.22 -15.60
CA ASP A 370 12.44 -1.53 -14.99
C ASP A 370 13.54 -2.35 -15.68
N LEU A 371 13.68 -2.23 -17.00
CA LEU A 371 14.78 -2.80 -17.76
C LEU A 371 16.14 -2.24 -17.30
N LEU A 372 16.25 -0.91 -17.16
CA LEU A 372 17.48 -0.26 -16.69
C LEU A 372 17.84 -0.71 -15.26
N ARG A 373 16.83 -0.79 -14.37
CA ARG A 373 17.03 -1.31 -13.02
C ARG A 373 17.56 -2.75 -13.02
N ALA A 374 17.01 -3.60 -13.88
CA ALA A 374 17.46 -4.99 -14.03
C ALA A 374 18.88 -5.11 -14.63
N GLY A 375 19.28 -4.17 -15.49
CA GLY A 375 20.59 -4.16 -16.14
C GLY A 375 21.72 -3.51 -15.32
N LEU A 376 21.41 -2.50 -14.50
CA LEU A 376 22.40 -1.66 -13.81
C LEU A 376 22.35 -1.73 -12.28
N LEU A 377 21.21 -2.09 -11.66
CA LEU A 377 21.02 -2.09 -10.20
C LEU A 377 20.84 -3.51 -9.65
N LYS A 378 21.74 -4.40 -10.04
CA LYS A 378 21.82 -5.80 -9.57
C LYS A 378 23.24 -6.15 -9.20
N PRO A 379 23.50 -7.11 -8.30
CA PRO A 379 24.86 -7.54 -7.99
C PRO A 379 25.64 -7.85 -9.28
N LYS A 380 26.91 -7.44 -9.33
CA LYS A 380 27.75 -7.63 -10.52
C LYS A 380 27.87 -9.11 -10.86
N SER A 381 27.56 -9.45 -12.11
CA SER A 381 27.59 -10.83 -12.62
C SER A 381 27.77 -10.81 -14.15
N GLU A 382 27.86 -11.97 -14.79
CA GLU A 382 27.83 -12.07 -16.25
C GLU A 382 26.56 -11.46 -16.87
N LYS A 383 25.43 -11.46 -16.13
CA LYS A 383 24.17 -10.87 -16.59
C LYS A 383 24.12 -9.36 -16.40
N THR A 384 24.96 -8.81 -15.54
CA THR A 384 24.95 -7.40 -15.10
C THR A 384 26.39 -6.89 -14.96
N PRO A 385 27.22 -6.98 -16.01
CA PRO A 385 28.67 -6.75 -15.90
C PRO A 385 28.98 -5.28 -15.61
N ASN A 386 28.15 -4.36 -16.10
CA ASN A 386 28.26 -2.92 -15.87
C ASN A 386 27.35 -2.42 -14.72
N SER A 387 27.06 -3.27 -13.74
CA SER A 387 26.31 -2.83 -12.56
C SER A 387 26.98 -1.64 -11.86
N VAL A 388 26.14 -0.70 -11.44
CA VAL A 388 26.52 0.46 -10.60
C VAL A 388 25.92 0.36 -9.20
N LEU A 389 25.36 -0.81 -8.85
CA LEU A 389 24.75 -1.05 -7.54
C LEU A 389 25.76 -0.86 -6.42
N ILE A 390 25.46 0.07 -5.52
CA ILE A 390 26.08 0.15 -4.20
C ILE A 390 25.03 -0.35 -3.20
N ASN A 391 25.42 -1.30 -2.36
CA ASN A 391 24.55 -1.81 -1.30
C ASN A 391 24.37 -0.74 -0.21
N PRO A 392 23.17 -0.60 0.38
CA PRO A 392 22.98 0.27 1.53
C PRO A 392 23.89 -0.17 2.68
N ASP A 393 24.34 0.79 3.48
CA ASP A 393 25.23 0.57 4.60
C ASP A 393 24.48 0.67 5.93
N GLU A 394 25.17 0.54 7.06
CA GLU A 394 24.54 0.56 8.39
C GLU A 394 23.90 1.91 8.77
N ARG A 395 24.23 3.00 8.06
CA ARG A 395 23.62 4.32 8.29
C ARG A 395 22.28 4.44 7.57
N GLU A 396 22.14 3.81 6.41
CA GLU A 396 20.86 3.68 5.69
C GLU A 396 20.00 2.53 6.24
N CYS A 397 20.63 1.49 6.82
CA CYS A 397 19.98 0.30 7.37
C CYS A 397 20.34 0.14 8.85
N PRO A 398 19.71 0.91 9.77
CA PRO A 398 20.03 0.85 11.19
C PRO A 398 19.73 -0.51 11.79
N ASN A 399 20.35 -0.82 12.94
CA ASN A 399 20.12 -2.09 13.64
C ASN A 399 18.67 -2.21 14.14
N ILE A 400 18.05 -3.38 13.95
CA ILE A 400 16.66 -3.65 14.33
C ILE A 400 16.36 -3.31 15.81
N LYS A 401 17.29 -3.59 16.74
CA LYS A 401 17.08 -3.31 18.17
C LYS A 401 17.03 -1.81 18.45
N GLU A 402 17.96 -1.06 17.83
CA GLU A 402 18.06 0.38 17.99
C GLU A 402 16.84 1.10 17.41
N VAL A 403 16.45 0.73 16.19
CA VAL A 403 15.31 1.34 15.52
C VAL A 403 13.98 0.91 16.18
N SER A 404 13.86 -0.33 16.68
CA SER A 404 12.68 -0.77 17.46
C SER A 404 12.52 0.05 18.75
N ALA A 405 13.61 0.22 19.51
CA ALA A 405 13.59 1.03 20.72
C ALA A 405 13.21 2.49 20.42
N LYS A 406 13.71 3.03 19.29
CA LYS A 406 13.43 4.39 18.86
C LYS A 406 11.97 4.57 18.43
N ILE A 407 11.43 3.66 17.61
CA ILE A 407 10.03 3.64 17.20
C ILE A 407 9.11 3.59 18.44
N LYS A 408 9.39 2.69 19.41
CA LYS A 408 8.60 2.58 20.65
C LYS A 408 8.64 3.86 21.48
N LYS A 409 9.82 4.47 21.63
CA LYS A 409 9.98 5.73 22.38
C LYS A 409 9.15 6.87 21.79
N LEU A 410 9.02 6.92 20.47
CA LEU A 410 8.22 7.92 19.76
C LEU A 410 6.72 7.55 19.70
N GLY A 411 6.36 6.38 20.20
CA GLY A 411 4.98 5.91 20.30
C GLY A 411 4.50 5.11 19.10
N GLY A 412 5.34 4.75 18.13
CA GLY A 412 4.96 3.86 17.02
C GLY A 412 5.18 2.40 17.39
N ILE A 413 4.54 1.49 16.65
CA ILE A 413 4.64 0.04 16.86
C ILE A 413 5.67 -0.55 15.87
N PRO A 414 6.81 -1.10 16.35
CA PRO A 414 7.78 -1.76 15.50
C PRO A 414 7.25 -3.10 14.99
N VAL A 415 7.30 -3.31 13.67
CA VAL A 415 6.66 -4.44 13.01
C VAL A 415 7.57 -5.04 11.95
N TYR A 416 7.62 -6.36 11.90
CA TYR A 416 8.39 -7.08 10.89
C TYR A 416 7.51 -7.48 9.69
N ALA A 417 8.00 -7.29 8.46
CA ALA A 417 7.27 -7.67 7.24
C ALA A 417 7.47 -9.16 6.92
N TYR A 418 6.43 -9.98 6.96
CA TYR A 418 6.52 -11.39 6.57
C TYR A 418 6.03 -11.59 5.12
N LEU A 419 6.97 -11.89 4.23
CA LEU A 419 6.69 -12.04 2.79
C LEU A 419 6.39 -13.48 2.36
N GLY A 420 6.90 -14.47 3.09
CA GLY A 420 6.84 -15.89 2.71
C GLY A 420 7.51 -16.20 1.38
N ASP A 421 8.53 -15.42 1.00
CA ASP A 421 9.20 -15.52 -0.29
C ASP A 421 10.11 -16.78 -0.35
N PRO A 422 9.95 -17.67 -1.33
CA PRO A 422 10.74 -18.89 -1.43
C PRO A 422 12.22 -18.64 -1.77
N THR A 423 12.59 -17.43 -2.21
CA THR A 423 13.99 -17.05 -2.43
C THR A 423 14.70 -16.67 -1.14
N CYS A 424 13.96 -16.58 -0.03
CA CYS A 424 14.44 -16.22 1.28
C CYS A 424 14.56 -17.46 2.18
N GLN A 425 15.48 -17.41 3.14
CA GLN A 425 15.76 -18.50 4.09
C GLN A 425 14.95 -18.39 5.39
N GLU A 426 14.10 -17.37 5.51
CA GLU A 426 13.23 -17.10 6.65
C GLU A 426 12.43 -18.34 7.08
N GLU A 427 11.81 -19.04 6.13
CA GLU A 427 10.94 -20.18 6.42
C GLU A 427 11.64 -21.36 7.10
N GLN A 428 12.95 -21.51 6.89
CA GLN A 428 13.77 -22.57 7.45
C GLN A 428 14.07 -22.34 8.94
N ASN A 429 14.09 -21.08 9.38
CA ASN A 429 14.46 -20.67 10.74
C ASN A 429 13.34 -19.91 11.46
N LEU A 430 12.11 -20.00 10.96
CA LEU A 430 11.03 -19.09 11.31
C LEU A 430 10.78 -18.94 12.81
N GLU A 431 10.75 -20.04 13.58
CA GLU A 431 10.51 -19.94 15.03
C GLU A 431 11.62 -19.18 15.77
N LYS A 432 12.89 -19.40 15.38
CA LYS A 432 14.03 -18.68 15.94
C LYS A 432 14.02 -17.22 15.53
N ILE A 433 13.68 -16.93 14.26
CA ILE A 433 13.53 -15.56 13.76
C ILE A 433 12.44 -14.83 14.57
N VAL A 434 11.25 -15.43 14.74
CA VAL A 434 10.16 -14.77 15.48
C VAL A 434 10.52 -14.56 16.96
N GLN A 435 11.18 -15.53 17.60
CA GLN A 435 11.72 -15.34 18.96
C GLN A 435 12.68 -14.15 19.01
N TYR A 436 13.65 -14.11 18.10
CA TYR A 436 14.65 -13.04 18.05
C TYR A 436 14.03 -11.66 17.75
N LEU A 437 13.01 -11.61 16.88
CA LEU A 437 12.24 -10.39 16.62
C LEU A 437 11.58 -9.88 17.91
N ALA A 438 10.89 -10.75 18.65
CA ALA A 438 10.28 -10.39 19.93
C ALA A 438 11.33 -9.89 20.95
N ASP A 439 12.47 -10.58 21.06
CA ASP A 439 13.57 -10.19 21.96
C ASP A 439 14.24 -8.88 21.52
N SER A 440 14.15 -8.52 20.24
CA SER A 440 14.66 -7.27 19.68
C SER A 440 13.70 -6.08 19.85
N GLY A 441 12.55 -6.30 20.50
CA GLY A 441 11.57 -5.25 20.78
C GLY A 441 10.53 -5.05 19.67
N VAL A 442 10.42 -5.98 18.73
CA VAL A 442 9.34 -6.01 17.74
C VAL A 442 8.02 -6.39 18.41
N GLU A 443 6.94 -5.71 18.02
CA GLU A 443 5.62 -5.83 18.66
C GLU A 443 4.56 -6.43 17.72
N GLY A 444 4.89 -6.60 16.44
CA GLY A 444 3.99 -7.18 15.45
C GLY A 444 4.66 -7.76 14.23
N ILE A 445 3.88 -8.53 13.47
CA ILE A 445 4.23 -9.06 12.15
C ILE A 445 3.18 -8.57 11.16
N ALA A 446 3.60 -7.87 10.12
CA ALA A 446 2.79 -7.52 8.96
C ALA A 446 2.81 -8.70 8.00
N LEU A 447 1.67 -9.35 7.82
CA LEU A 447 1.46 -10.50 6.95
C LEU A 447 0.84 -10.03 5.64
N MET A 448 1.32 -10.55 4.51
CA MET A 448 0.71 -10.35 3.19
C MET A 448 -0.08 -11.59 2.73
N PRO A 449 -1.39 -11.74 3.01
CA PRO A 449 -2.07 -13.03 2.83
C PRO A 449 -2.16 -13.47 1.37
N HIS A 450 -2.18 -12.53 0.42
CA HIS A 450 -2.19 -12.84 -1.01
C HIS A 450 -0.87 -13.47 -1.52
N ARG A 451 0.22 -13.40 -0.74
CA ARG A 451 1.51 -14.04 -1.05
C ARG A 451 1.69 -15.39 -0.36
N ASN A 452 0.91 -15.64 0.68
CA ASN A 452 1.12 -16.76 1.60
C ASN A 452 0.07 -17.86 1.42
N THR A 453 0.48 -19.09 1.73
CA THR A 453 -0.41 -20.25 1.83
C THR A 453 -1.17 -20.25 3.15
N PRO A 454 -2.37 -20.85 3.25
CA PRO A 454 -3.08 -20.97 4.52
C PRO A 454 -2.23 -21.58 5.65
N GLU A 455 -1.39 -22.56 5.33
CA GLU A 455 -0.49 -23.20 6.29
C GLU A 455 0.57 -22.23 6.84
N GLN A 456 1.11 -21.36 5.98
CA GLN A 456 2.04 -20.32 6.41
C GLN A 456 1.35 -19.28 7.30
N ILE A 457 0.13 -18.87 6.94
CA ILE A 457 -0.68 -17.93 7.72
C ILE A 457 -0.93 -18.50 9.11
N GLU A 458 -1.39 -19.76 9.20
CA GLU A 458 -1.65 -20.42 10.49
C GLU A 458 -0.38 -20.56 11.34
N ARG A 459 0.76 -20.90 10.71
CA ARG A 459 2.07 -21.00 11.40
C ARG A 459 2.50 -19.65 11.98
N ILE A 460 2.38 -18.57 11.21
CA ILE A 460 2.69 -17.21 11.67
C ILE A 460 1.75 -16.79 12.78
N SER A 461 0.43 -16.98 12.65
CA SER A 461 -0.53 -16.66 13.70
C SER A 461 -0.21 -17.41 15.01
N LYS A 462 0.16 -18.69 14.94
CA LYS A 462 0.58 -19.47 16.12
C LYS A 462 1.85 -18.93 16.77
N LEU A 463 2.87 -18.61 15.99
CA LEU A 463 4.14 -18.05 16.51
C LEU A 463 3.94 -16.65 17.09
N ALA A 464 3.21 -15.78 16.40
CA ALA A 464 2.87 -14.45 16.89
C ALA A 464 2.12 -14.52 18.22
N ASN A 465 1.12 -15.42 18.34
CA ASN A 465 0.42 -15.63 19.60
C ASN A 465 1.35 -16.14 20.72
N LYS A 466 2.26 -17.09 20.41
CA LYS A 466 3.24 -17.63 21.38
C LYS A 466 4.12 -16.52 21.95
N TYR A 467 4.57 -15.58 21.13
CA TYR A 467 5.48 -14.50 21.54
C TYR A 467 4.78 -13.19 21.88
N GLY A 468 3.45 -13.17 21.85
CA GLY A 468 2.69 -11.96 22.09
C GLY A 468 3.06 -10.87 21.08
N LEU A 469 2.91 -11.14 19.79
CA LEU A 469 3.05 -10.19 18.69
C LEU A 469 1.68 -9.92 18.07
N LEU A 470 1.47 -8.72 17.55
CA LEU A 470 0.32 -8.41 16.68
C LEU A 470 0.47 -9.14 15.34
N VAL A 471 -0.65 -9.52 14.73
CA VAL A 471 -0.66 -9.97 13.33
C VAL A 471 -1.47 -8.96 12.52
N ILE A 472 -0.79 -8.20 11.67
CA ILE A 472 -1.35 -7.09 10.91
C ILE A 472 -1.51 -7.54 9.46
N SER A 473 -2.69 -7.36 8.87
CA SER A 473 -2.93 -7.69 7.46
C SER A 473 -2.63 -6.50 6.54
N GLY A 474 -2.01 -6.79 5.41
CA GLY A 474 -1.77 -5.83 4.33
C GLY A 474 -1.56 -6.51 2.98
N VAL A 475 -1.61 -5.73 1.89
CA VAL A 475 -1.39 -6.25 0.53
C VAL A 475 -0.03 -5.82 -0.05
N ASP A 476 0.68 -4.89 0.57
CA ASP A 476 1.94 -4.37 0.00
C ASP A 476 1.70 -3.85 -1.44
N ILE A 477 0.74 -2.93 -1.55
CA ILE A 477 0.31 -2.35 -2.83
C ILE A 477 1.44 -1.48 -3.37
N ASN A 478 2.05 -1.90 -4.48
CA ASN A 478 3.12 -1.18 -5.17
C ASN A 478 3.02 -1.24 -6.71
N ARG A 479 1.93 -1.83 -7.25
CA ARG A 479 1.58 -1.89 -8.67
C ARG A 479 0.08 -1.67 -8.89
N PRO A 480 -0.34 -1.07 -10.02
CA PRO A 480 -1.75 -0.78 -10.30
C PRO A 480 -2.65 -2.02 -10.27
N GLU A 481 -2.14 -3.20 -10.64
CA GLU A 481 -2.97 -4.40 -10.83
C GLU A 481 -3.27 -5.16 -9.53
N GLN A 482 -2.64 -4.76 -8.41
CA GLN A 482 -2.85 -5.43 -7.13
C GLN A 482 -4.21 -5.07 -6.53
N PRO A 483 -5.01 -6.05 -6.08
CA PRO A 483 -6.30 -5.76 -5.46
C PRO A 483 -6.12 -5.19 -4.05
N LEU A 484 -6.90 -4.18 -3.69
CA LEU A 484 -6.88 -3.61 -2.32
C LEU A 484 -7.36 -4.58 -1.23
N ILE A 485 -8.19 -5.55 -1.60
CA ILE A 485 -8.67 -6.62 -0.71
C ILE A 485 -8.07 -7.94 -1.18
N HIS A 486 -7.53 -8.71 -0.23
CA HIS A 486 -7.17 -10.10 -0.48
C HIS A 486 -8.33 -11.04 -0.13
N HIS A 487 -8.55 -12.08 -0.95
CA HIS A 487 -9.59 -13.07 -0.68
C HIS A 487 -9.10 -14.35 0.01
N ARG A 488 -7.79 -14.45 0.30
CA ARG A 488 -7.16 -15.67 0.85
C ARG A 488 -7.28 -15.82 2.36
N ALA A 489 -7.48 -14.72 3.07
CA ALA A 489 -7.59 -14.74 4.52
C ALA A 489 -8.64 -13.71 4.93
N LYS A 490 -9.90 -14.13 4.93
CA LYS A 490 -10.98 -13.22 5.30
C LYS A 490 -10.98 -12.99 6.80
N ALA A 491 -11.46 -11.84 7.23
CA ALA A 491 -11.59 -11.51 8.64
C ALA A 491 -12.50 -12.50 9.42
N GLU A 492 -13.40 -13.22 8.73
CA GLU A 492 -14.21 -14.31 9.31
C GLU A 492 -13.34 -15.50 9.73
N ASP A 493 -12.29 -15.80 8.95
CA ASP A 493 -11.36 -16.90 9.20
C ASP A 493 -10.24 -16.50 10.17
N TYR A 494 -9.86 -15.21 10.17
CA TYR A 494 -8.77 -14.63 10.96
C TYR A 494 -9.20 -13.35 11.70
N PRO A 495 -10.03 -13.48 12.75
CA PRO A 495 -10.56 -12.34 13.50
C PRO A 495 -9.47 -11.51 14.21
N GLU A 496 -8.26 -12.06 14.38
CA GLU A 496 -7.10 -11.35 14.89
C GLU A 496 -6.67 -10.19 13.99
N PHE A 497 -6.84 -10.27 12.66
CA PHE A 497 -6.45 -9.18 11.75
C PHE A 497 -7.30 -7.94 11.99
N ARG A 498 -8.62 -8.15 12.08
CA ARG A 498 -9.56 -7.07 12.39
C ARG A 498 -9.34 -6.50 13.79
N THR A 499 -9.02 -7.36 14.76
CA THR A 499 -8.67 -6.94 16.13
C THR A 499 -7.41 -6.09 16.12
N ALA A 500 -6.35 -6.52 15.44
CA ALA A 500 -5.08 -5.79 15.34
C ALA A 500 -5.27 -4.43 14.65
N ALA A 501 -5.98 -4.40 13.51
CA ALA A 501 -6.29 -3.16 12.80
C ALA A 501 -7.02 -2.14 13.70
N ASN A 502 -8.09 -2.57 14.38
CA ASN A 502 -8.79 -1.69 15.31
C ASN A 502 -7.95 -1.34 16.54
N ALA A 503 -7.08 -2.24 17.04
CA ALA A 503 -6.20 -1.94 18.15
C ALA A 503 -5.13 -0.89 17.78
N MET A 504 -4.65 -0.86 16.53
CA MET A 504 -3.78 0.21 16.03
C MET A 504 -4.49 1.57 16.04
N ILE A 505 -5.72 1.62 15.52
CA ILE A 505 -6.56 2.85 15.60
C ILE A 505 -6.80 3.26 17.05
N GLY A 506 -7.09 2.30 17.93
CA GLY A 506 -7.25 2.55 19.36
C GLY A 506 -5.97 3.06 20.01
N HIS A 507 -4.82 2.50 19.65
CA HIS A 507 -3.52 2.95 20.12
C HIS A 507 -3.27 4.42 19.74
N GLU A 508 -3.47 4.80 18.48
CA GLU A 508 -3.29 6.19 18.03
C GLU A 508 -4.22 7.14 18.78
N ARG A 509 -5.51 6.77 18.90
CA ARG A 509 -6.52 7.57 19.62
C ARG A 509 -6.24 7.72 21.11
N MET A 510 -5.71 6.68 21.76
CA MET A 510 -5.39 6.75 23.18
C MET A 510 -4.08 7.51 23.43
N SER A 511 -3.13 7.47 22.49
CA SER A 511 -1.80 8.10 22.64
C SER A 511 -1.86 9.62 22.73
N VAL A 512 -2.98 10.25 22.33
CA VAL A 512 -3.19 11.70 22.51
C VAL A 512 -3.32 12.10 23.99
N PHE A 513 -3.65 11.14 24.86
CA PHE A 513 -3.79 11.34 26.31
C PHE A 513 -2.52 10.97 27.10
N GLY A 514 -1.37 10.91 26.42
CA GLY A 514 -0.10 10.53 27.02
C GLY A 514 0.09 9.01 27.04
N ASP A 515 0.52 8.48 28.20
CA ASP A 515 0.86 7.07 28.36
C ASP A 515 -0.40 6.19 28.48
N CYS A 516 -1.17 6.06 27.39
CA CYS A 516 -2.43 5.30 27.35
C CYS A 516 -2.52 4.31 26.18
N GLY A 517 -1.56 4.32 25.26
CA GLY A 517 -1.56 3.48 24.05
C GLY A 517 -1.13 2.03 24.29
N PHE A 518 -1.11 1.23 23.24
CA PHE A 518 -0.62 -0.16 23.25
C PHE A 518 0.74 -0.39 23.95
N LEU A 519 1.67 0.55 23.82
CA LEU A 519 3.03 0.46 24.38
C LEU A 519 3.15 1.00 25.81
N SER A 520 2.03 1.39 26.42
CA SER A 520 2.02 2.08 27.70
C SER A 520 2.22 1.14 28.89
N ASP A 521 3.11 1.55 29.79
CA ASP A 521 3.30 0.91 31.09
C ASP A 521 2.07 1.14 32.00
N THR A 522 1.45 2.32 31.90
CA THR A 522 0.22 2.64 32.63
C THR A 522 -0.94 1.74 32.19
N LEU A 523 -1.17 1.57 30.89
CA LEU A 523 -2.18 0.66 30.37
C LEU A 523 -1.83 -0.79 30.72
N ALA A 524 -0.56 -1.17 30.68
CA ALA A 524 -0.10 -2.48 31.11
C ALA A 524 -0.37 -2.76 32.59
N THR A 525 -0.28 -1.74 33.44
CA THR A 525 -0.60 -1.85 34.86
C THR A 525 -2.10 -1.91 35.11
N ALA A 526 -2.88 -1.06 34.43
CA ALA A 526 -4.33 -1.00 34.56
C ALA A 526 -5.03 -2.27 34.03
N ILE A 527 -4.49 -2.85 32.95
CA ILE A 527 -4.99 -4.07 32.31
C ILE A 527 -3.78 -5.00 32.07
N PRO A 528 -3.42 -5.86 33.06
CA PRO A 528 -2.22 -6.71 32.97
C PRO A 528 -2.27 -7.73 31.84
N ASP A 529 -3.45 -8.27 31.53
CA ASP A 529 -3.62 -9.26 30.48
C ASP A 529 -3.53 -8.61 29.09
N ARG A 530 -2.52 -9.01 28.29
CA ARG A 530 -2.26 -8.43 26.96
C ARG A 530 -3.44 -8.61 26.00
N VAL A 531 -4.15 -9.73 26.07
CA VAL A 531 -5.31 -9.98 25.19
C VAL A 531 -6.44 -9.02 25.55
N GLN A 532 -6.72 -8.81 26.84
CA GLN A 532 -7.68 -7.81 27.30
C GLN A 532 -7.27 -6.40 26.92
N ARG A 533 -5.97 -6.04 26.97
CA ARG A 533 -5.48 -4.75 26.45
C ARG A 533 -5.78 -4.55 24.98
N LEU A 534 -5.47 -5.56 24.16
CA LEU A 534 -5.75 -5.52 22.73
C LEU A 534 -7.24 -5.38 22.45
N GLN A 535 -8.09 -6.08 23.21
CA GLN A 535 -9.55 -5.94 23.10
C GLN A 535 -10.04 -4.56 23.53
N PHE A 536 -9.50 -4.00 24.61
CA PHE A 536 -9.80 -2.62 25.04
C PHE A 536 -9.48 -1.62 23.93
N LEU A 537 -8.26 -1.65 23.39
CA LEU A 537 -7.84 -0.76 22.30
C LEU A 537 -8.65 -1.01 21.04
N ALA A 538 -8.93 -2.27 20.68
CA ALA A 538 -9.78 -2.57 19.55
C ALA A 538 -11.19 -1.99 19.72
N LYS A 539 -11.78 -2.00 20.92
CA LYS A 539 -13.06 -1.34 21.18
C LYS A 539 -12.96 0.18 20.99
N VAL A 540 -11.87 0.82 21.46
CA VAL A 540 -11.62 2.24 21.21
C VAL A 540 -11.49 2.53 19.71
N GLY A 541 -10.78 1.70 18.95
CA GLY A 541 -10.64 1.85 17.50
C GLY A 541 -11.93 1.61 16.72
N ARG A 542 -12.85 0.81 17.27
CA ARG A 542 -14.18 0.58 16.68
C ARG A 542 -15.08 1.80 16.73
N LEU A 543 -14.87 2.71 17.69
CA LEU A 543 -15.63 3.96 17.80
C LEU A 543 -15.60 4.77 16.51
N LYS A 544 -16.66 5.56 16.26
CA LYS A 544 -16.61 6.61 15.25
C LYS A 544 -15.53 7.63 15.58
N GLY A 545 -15.41 7.97 16.86
CA GLY A 545 -14.39 8.86 17.43
C GLY A 545 -14.59 9.04 18.93
N ILE A 546 -13.75 9.86 19.54
CA ILE A 546 -13.94 10.41 20.88
C ILE A 546 -14.32 11.88 20.68
N SER A 547 -15.38 12.37 21.32
CA SER A 547 -15.86 13.73 21.06
C SER A 547 -14.82 14.77 21.46
N GLU A 548 -14.79 15.91 20.77
CA GLU A 548 -13.87 17.01 21.09
C GLU A 548 -13.99 17.45 22.56
N ASP A 549 -15.22 17.55 23.09
CA ASP A 549 -15.48 17.83 24.50
C ASP A 549 -14.84 16.78 25.42
N SER A 550 -14.91 15.50 25.06
CA SER A 550 -14.33 14.41 25.84
C SER A 550 -12.81 14.44 25.75
N ILE A 551 -12.26 14.71 24.56
CA ILE A 551 -10.81 14.89 24.38
C ILE A 551 -10.33 16.03 25.28
N HIS A 552 -10.99 17.18 25.25
CA HIS A 552 -10.63 18.32 26.11
C HIS A 552 -10.72 17.97 27.60
N ALA A 553 -11.82 17.34 28.04
CA ALA A 553 -12.01 16.96 29.44
C ALA A 553 -10.96 15.95 29.92
N LEU A 554 -10.63 14.96 29.09
CA LEU A 554 -9.67 13.89 29.42
C LEU A 554 -8.21 14.36 29.33
N SER A 555 -7.89 15.31 28.46
CA SER A 555 -6.50 15.76 28.23
C SER A 555 -5.83 16.38 29.47
N SER A 556 -6.62 16.83 30.45
CA SER A 556 -6.12 17.38 31.72
C SER A 556 -5.98 16.34 32.84
N LYS A 557 -6.45 15.11 32.62
CA LYS A 557 -6.48 14.04 33.62
C LYS A 557 -5.23 13.16 33.52
N PRO A 558 -4.81 12.52 34.63
CA PRO A 558 -3.72 11.57 34.59
C PRO A 558 -4.11 10.31 33.77
N PRO A 559 -3.16 9.67 33.05
CA PRO A 559 -3.42 8.52 32.19
C PRO A 559 -4.25 7.39 32.83
N GLU A 560 -4.02 7.07 34.11
CA GLU A 560 -4.76 6.04 34.84
C GLU A 560 -6.26 6.36 34.93
N GLU A 561 -6.58 7.65 35.13
CA GLU A 561 -7.96 8.11 35.21
C GLU A 561 -8.62 8.10 33.82
N VAL A 562 -7.88 8.49 32.78
CA VAL A 562 -8.36 8.45 31.38
C VAL A 562 -8.74 7.03 30.99
N ILE A 563 -7.85 6.06 31.20
CA ILE A 563 -8.09 4.65 30.89
C ILE A 563 -9.34 4.14 31.59
N ARG A 564 -9.49 4.44 32.89
CA ARG A 564 -10.65 4.03 33.69
C ARG A 564 -11.96 4.63 33.18
N LEU A 565 -11.96 5.92 32.82
CA LEU A 565 -13.15 6.61 32.33
C LEU A 565 -13.56 6.13 30.94
N ILE A 566 -12.60 5.91 30.04
CA ILE A 566 -12.88 5.35 28.71
C ILE A 566 -13.40 3.92 28.83
N ASP A 567 -12.79 3.07 29.67
CA ASP A 567 -13.28 1.70 29.90
C ASP A 567 -14.72 1.70 30.46
N ALA A 568 -15.02 2.58 31.41
CA ALA A 568 -16.38 2.73 31.93
C ALA A 568 -17.38 3.15 30.83
N GLY A 569 -17.02 4.15 30.01
CA GLY A 569 -17.86 4.61 28.90
C GLY A 569 -18.08 3.54 27.83
N LEU A 570 -17.05 2.75 27.49
CA LEU A 570 -17.17 1.62 26.57
C LEU A 570 -18.13 0.55 27.10
N ARG A 571 -18.10 0.26 28.41
CA ARG A 571 -19.02 -0.70 29.05
C ARG A 571 -20.46 -0.22 29.03
N GLU A 572 -20.69 1.07 29.29
CA GLU A 572 -22.02 1.68 29.23
C GLU A 572 -22.58 1.70 27.80
N LEU A 573 -21.73 2.00 26.82
CA LEU A 573 -22.10 2.03 25.41
C LEU A 573 -22.45 0.62 24.89
N GLY A 574 -21.65 -0.39 25.25
CA GLY A 574 -21.82 -1.77 24.81
C GLY A 574 -21.41 -2.00 23.35
N ASP A 575 -21.05 -3.25 23.04
CA ASP A 575 -20.37 -3.59 21.78
C ASP A 575 -21.21 -3.32 20.52
N ALA A 576 -22.54 -3.40 20.61
CA ALA A 576 -23.45 -3.23 19.48
C ALA A 576 -23.51 -1.78 18.94
N ARG A 577 -23.09 -0.79 19.73
CA ARG A 577 -23.18 0.64 19.38
C ARG A 577 -21.83 1.25 19.00
N LEU A 578 -20.72 0.51 19.12
CA LEU A 578 -19.37 1.06 18.97
C LEU A 578 -19.18 1.77 17.62
N TYR A 579 -19.59 1.16 16.51
CA TYR A 579 -19.35 1.69 15.17
C TYR A 579 -20.11 2.99 14.86
N ASP A 580 -21.27 3.19 15.48
CA ASP A 580 -22.13 4.35 15.23
C ASP A 580 -21.98 5.45 16.28
N ALA A 581 -21.18 5.19 17.33
CA ALA A 581 -21.06 6.06 18.48
C ALA A 581 -19.76 6.85 18.47
N GLU A 582 -19.90 8.13 18.78
CA GLU A 582 -18.84 8.96 19.30
C GLU A 582 -18.85 8.84 20.83
N LEU A 583 -17.72 8.44 21.42
CA LEU A 583 -17.64 8.26 22.87
C LEU A 583 -17.71 9.63 23.54
N ARG A 584 -18.68 9.76 24.45
CA ARG A 584 -18.86 10.92 25.32
C ARG A 584 -18.62 10.49 26.76
N VAL A 585 -17.56 11.01 27.36
CA VAL A 585 -17.26 10.78 28.77
C VAL A 585 -17.79 11.97 29.56
N ALA A 586 -18.68 11.73 30.53
CA ALA A 586 -19.15 12.78 31.43
C ALA A 586 -17.98 13.30 32.28
N ALA A 587 -17.84 14.62 32.40
CA ALA A 587 -16.74 15.31 33.09
C ALA A 587 -16.60 14.92 34.57
#